data_AF-A0A9E1CES9-F1
#
_entry.id   AF-A0A9E1CES9-F1
#
_cell.length_a   1.000
_cell.length_b   1.000
_cell.length_c   1.000
_cell.angle_alpha   90.00
_cell.angle_beta   90.00
_cell.angle_gamma   90.00
#
_symmetry.space_group_name_H-M   'P 1'
#
loop_
_entity.id
_entity.type
_entity.pdbx_description
1 polymer ?
#
loop_
_entity_poly.entity_id
_entity_poly.type
_entity_poly.pdbx_seq_one_letter_code
_entity_poly.pdbx_strand_id
1 'polypeptide(L)' 'MEHETNRRFEAWLDDERCVISFHSIPDARYFTAPEPIFWPAILELVLSGYRIQ' A
#
# COMPACT_ATOMS: atom_id res chain seq x y z
N MET A 1 4.32 14.63 -24.42
CA MET A 1 4.43 13.41 -23.60
C MET A 1 4.10 13.81 -22.18
N GLU A 2 2.91 13.46 -21.72
CA GLU A 2 2.47 13.75 -20.35
C GLU A 2 3.24 12.79 -19.43
N HIS A 3 4.38 13.25 -18.92
CA HIS A 3 5.25 12.45 -18.07
C HIS A 3 4.51 12.11 -16.77
N GLU A 4 4.07 10.85 -16.65
CA GLU A 4 4.27 9.92 -15.53
C GLU A 4 4.06 10.39 -14.07
N THR A 5 3.51 11.58 -13.85
CA THR A 5 3.35 12.20 -12.51
C THR A 5 2.05 11.80 -11.82
N ASN A 6 1.19 11.01 -12.50
CA ASN A 6 -0.09 10.58 -11.98
C ASN A 6 -0.18 9.06 -11.75
N ARG A 7 0.97 8.35 -11.73
CA ARG A 7 0.98 6.93 -11.38
C ARG A 7 0.69 6.79 -9.89
N ARG A 8 -0.53 6.38 -9.57
CA ARG A 8 -0.92 5.98 -8.22
C ARG A 8 -0.67 4.50 -8.05
N PHE A 9 -0.24 4.14 -6.85
CA PHE A 9 -0.12 2.76 -6.40
C PHE A 9 -1.28 2.46 -5.46
N GLU A 10 -1.58 1.18 -5.30
CA GLU A 10 -2.64 0.71 -4.44
C GLU A 10 -2.21 -0.54 -3.68
N ALA A 11 -2.75 -0.68 -2.47
CA ALA A 11 -2.59 -1.85 -1.61
C ALA A 11 -3.82 -2.03 -0.73
N TRP A 12 -4.00 -3.24 -0.24
CA TRP A 12 -5.00 -3.63 0.74
C TRP A 12 -4.28 -3.93 2.05
N LEU A 13 -4.71 -3.25 3.11
CA LEU A 13 -4.15 -3.34 4.45
C LEU A 13 -5.11 -4.14 5.32
N ASP A 14 -4.73 -5.37 5.63
CA ASP A 14 -5.40 -6.22 6.62
C ASP A 14 -4.78 -5.94 7.99
N ASP A 15 -5.39 -4.99 8.71
CA ASP A 15 -4.90 -4.51 10.00
C ASP A 15 -5.05 -5.59 11.10
N GLU A 16 -5.96 -6.56 10.95
CA GLU A 16 -6.15 -7.66 11.91
C GLU A 16 -5.01 -8.68 11.83
N ARG A 17 -4.54 -8.96 10.60
CA ARG A 17 -3.46 -9.93 10.34
C ARG A 17 -2.09 -9.28 10.19
N CYS A 18 -2.03 -7.94 10.24
CA CYS A 18 -0.85 -7.14 9.92
C CYS A 18 -0.29 -7.52 8.54
N VAL A 19 -1.14 -7.54 7.50
CA VAL A 19 -0.74 -7.89 6.13
C VAL A 19 -1.00 -6.73 5.17
N ILE A 20 -0.04 -6.51 4.27
CA ILE A 20 -0.14 -5.60 3.12
C ILE A 20 -0.19 -6.50 1.88
N SER A 21 -1.19 -6.33 1.03
CA SER A 21 -1.21 -6.99 -0.28
C SER A 21 -1.38 -6.00 -1.41
N PHE A 22 -0.73 -6.29 -2.53
CA PHE A 22 -0.92 -5.57 -3.81
C PHE A 22 -2.03 -6.19 -4.67
N HIS A 23 -2.75 -7.16 -4.12
CA HIS A 23 -3.95 -7.75 -4.67
C HIS A 23 -5.12 -7.51 -3.72
N SER A 24 -6.35 -7.50 -4.26
CA SER A 24 -7.55 -7.29 -3.46
C SER A 24 -7.71 -8.35 -2.38
N ILE A 25 -7.87 -7.90 -1.13
CA ILE A 25 -8.29 -8.71 0.01
C ILE A 25 -9.68 -8.20 0.45
N PRO A 26 -10.70 -9.08 0.55
CA PRO A 26 -11.99 -8.71 1.12
C PRO A 26 -11.83 -8.14 2.53
N ASP A 27 -12.62 -7.12 2.86
CA ASP A 27 -12.66 -6.48 4.19
C ASP A 27 -11.36 -5.78 4.65
N ALA A 28 -10.30 -5.83 3.83
CA ALA A 28 -9.08 -5.06 4.06
C ALA A 28 -9.27 -3.58 3.69
N ARG A 29 -8.57 -2.70 4.41
CA ARG A 29 -8.57 -1.26 4.14
C ARG A 29 -7.82 -0.97 2.85
N TYR A 30 -8.50 -0.35 1.88
CA TYR A 30 -7.87 0.08 0.63
C TYR A 30 -7.03 1.35 0.82
N PHE A 31 -5.79 1.31 0.36
CA PHE A 31 -4.84 2.42 0.40
C PHE A 31 -4.35 2.73 -1.00
N THR A 32 -4.46 3.98 -1.44
CA THR A 32 -3.91 4.45 -2.71
C THR A 32 -3.22 5.80 -2.56
N ALA A 33 -2.02 5.93 -3.12
CA ALA A 33 -1.25 7.16 -3.09
C ALA A 33 -0.29 7.26 -4.30
N PRO A 34 0.17 8.48 -4.66
CA PRO A 34 1.31 8.65 -5.56
C PRO A 34 2.58 8.01 -4.99
N GLU A 35 3.50 7.62 -5.87
CA GLU A 35 4.79 6.99 -5.51
C GLU A 35 5.53 7.63 -4.31
N PRO A 36 5.75 8.96 -4.27
CA PRO A 36 6.52 9.59 -3.18
C PRO A 36 5.84 9.50 -1.81
N ILE A 37 4.55 9.14 -1.75
CA ILE A 37 3.79 8.96 -0.52
C ILE A 37 3.58 7.46 -0.25
N PHE A 38 3.34 6.67 -1.29
CA PHE A 38 2.99 5.27 -1.18
C PHE A 38 4.13 4.44 -0.57
N TRP A 39 5.34 4.47 -1.16
CA TRP A 39 6.43 3.62 -0.68
C TRP A 39 6.90 3.94 0.75
N PRO A 40 7.02 5.23 1.16
CA PRO A 40 7.29 5.54 2.56
C PRO A 40 6.23 4.99 3.52
N ALA A 41 4.94 5.10 3.18
CA ALA A 41 3.87 4.57 4.02
C ALA A 41 3.92 3.03 4.13
N ILE A 42 4.19 2.32 3.02
CA ILE A 42 4.38 0.86 3.04
C ILE A 42 5.58 0.49 3.92
N LEU A 43 6.70 1.23 3.83
CA LEU A 43 7.88 0.97 4.65
C LEU A 43 7.59 1.16 6.15
N GLU A 44 6.89 2.24 6.53
CA GLU A 44 6.50 2.47 7.93
C GLU A 44 5.63 1.33 8.49
N LEU A 45 4.67 0.83 7.70
CA LEU A 45 3.84 -0.31 8.09
C LEU A 45 4.68 -1.59 8.27
N VAL A 46 5.62 -1.85 7.36
CA VAL A 46 6.53 -3.01 7.49
C VAL A 46 7.40 -2.87 8.75
N LEU A 47 7.93 -1.69 9.02
CA LEU A 47 8.70 -1.40 10.23
C LEU A 47 7.85 -1.50 11.51
N SER A 48 6.55 -1.25 11.43
CA SER A 48 5.60 -1.44 12.54
C SER A 48 5.12 -2.89 12.69
N GLY A 49 5.60 -3.83 11.86
CA GLY A 49 5.33 -5.26 11.98
C GLY A 49 4.37 -5.84 10.94
N TYR A 50 3.96 -5.08 9.93
CA TYR A 50 3.19 -5.63 8.81
C TYR A 50 4.06 -6.51 7.91
N ARG A 51 3.45 -7.51 7.29
CA ARG A 51 4.08 -8.43 6.33
C ARG A 51 3.49 -8.19 4.95
N ILE A 52 4.29 -8.38 3.92
CA ILE A 52 3.83 -8.26 2.52
C ILE A 52 3.39 -9.65 2.04
N GLN A 53 2.24 -9.73 1.36
CA GLN A 53 1.66 -10.94 0.77
C GLN A 53 1.20 -10.75 -0.69
#